data_AF-A0A3P8M0H7-F1
#
_entry.id   AF-A0A3P8M0H7-F1
#
_cell.length_a   1.000
_cell.length_b   1.000
_cell.length_c   1.000
_cell.angle_alpha   90.00
_cell.angle_beta   90.00
_cell.angle_gamma   90.00
#
_symmetry.space_group_name_H-M   'P 1'
#
loop_
_entity.id
_entity.type
_entity.pdbx_description
1 polymer ?
#
loop_
_entity_poly.entity_id
_entity_poly.type
_entity_poly.pdbx_seq_one_letter_code
_entity_poly.pdbx_strand_id
1 'polypeptide(L)'
;MVPKMAVLVASIPQFVLGGAGLVMFGMVLATGIRILARINYSTNRYNLYIVAISLGVGLTPTLSTQFFSKFPEVLQPLLHSGIMLATFSAVTLNLFFNGYNKHTGLVPEAQGTHRAPRTVRMWLLMRKVKKQQHEE
;
A
#
# COMPACT_ATOMS: atom_id res chain seq x y z
N MET A 1 28.87 5.86 16.00
CA MET A 1 28.07 5.61 17.22
C MET A 1 27.94 6.91 17.98
N VAL A 2 26.77 7.55 17.99
CA VAL A 2 26.50 8.72 18.82
C VAL A 2 25.68 8.23 20.02
N PRO A 3 26.31 7.70 21.08
CA PRO A 3 25.60 7.13 22.23
C PRO A 3 24.61 8.12 22.87
N LYS A 4 24.83 9.43 22.67
CA LYS A 4 23.90 10.50 23.05
C LYS A 4 22.49 10.35 22.45
N MET A 5 22.38 9.94 21.19
CA MET A 5 21.09 9.79 20.49
C MET A 5 20.34 8.53 20.94
N ALA A 6 21.08 7.44 21.22
CA ALA A 6 20.49 6.19 21.70
C ALA A 6 19.83 6.37 23.08
N VAL A 7 20.47 7.14 23.99
CA VAL A 7 19.90 7.45 25.31
C VAL A 7 18.61 8.29 25.19
N LEU A 8 18.55 9.22 24.24
CA LEU A 8 17.34 10.01 23.97
C LEU A 8 16.18 9.13 23.51
N VAL A 9 16.43 8.22 22.57
CA VAL A 9 15.41 7.30 22.05
C VAL A 9 14.98 6.27 23.12
N ALA A 10 15.92 5.79 23.94
CA ALA A 10 15.62 4.87 25.04
C ALA A 10 14.83 5.52 26.19
N SER A 11 14.84 6.85 26.28
CA SER A 11 14.05 7.62 27.26
C SER A 11 12.58 7.78 26.85
N ILE A 12 12.20 7.38 25.63
CA ILE A 12 10.82 7.51 25.16
C ILE A 12 9.93 6.46 25.88
N PRO A 13 8.84 6.87 26.54
CA PRO A 13 7.92 5.95 27.18
C PRO A 13 7.31 4.96 26.18
N GLN A 14 7.17 3.69 26.59
CA GLN A 14 6.61 2.63 25.74
C GLN A 14 5.21 2.97 25.21
N PHE A 15 4.42 3.74 25.97
CA PHE A 15 3.09 4.20 25.58
C PHE A 15 3.09 5.06 24.30
N VAL A 16 4.13 5.86 24.07
CA VAL A 16 4.25 6.70 22.87
C VAL A 16 4.68 5.87 21.67
N LEU A 17 5.59 4.90 21.86
CA LEU A 17 5.98 3.96 20.81
C LEU A 17 4.79 3.12 20.34
N GLY A 18 3.91 2.71 21.27
CA GLY A 18 2.66 2.03 20.94
C GLY A 18 1.74 2.88 20.06
N GLY A 19 1.55 4.16 20.41
CA GLY A 19 0.75 5.10 19.62
C GLY A 19 1.33 5.38 18.22
N ALA A 20 2.64 5.60 18.13
CA ALA A 20 3.35 5.77 16.87
C ALA A 20 3.24 4.51 15.98
N GLY A 21 3.38 3.33 16.58
CA GLY A 21 3.19 2.05 15.92
C GLY A 21 1.77 1.87 15.38
N LEU A 22 0.74 2.18 16.18
CA LEU A 22 -0.65 2.08 15.77
C LEU A 22 -0.96 2.97 14.55
N VAL A 23 -0.45 4.20 14.54
CA VAL A 23 -0.63 5.12 13.39
C VAL A 23 0.11 4.61 12.16
N MET A 24 1.35 4.13 12.30
CA MET A 24 2.14 3.59 11.20
C MET A 24 1.47 2.36 10.58
N PHE A 25 1.09 1.38 11.40
CA PHE A 25 0.38 0.19 10.94
C PHE A 25 -0.98 0.53 10.35
N GLY A 26 -1.72 1.47 10.96
CA GLY A 26 -3.02 1.93 10.45
C GLY A 26 -2.92 2.55 9.05
N MET A 27 -1.91 3.41 8.81
CA MET A 27 -1.68 4.01 7.49
C MET A 27 -1.25 2.98 6.44
N VAL A 28 -0.44 1.99 6.82
CA VAL A 28 -0.06 0.88 5.94
C VAL A 28 -1.30 0.08 5.53
N LEU A 29 -2.18 -0.25 6.49
CA LEU A 29 -3.45 -0.94 6.21
C LEU A 29 -4.38 -0.11 5.33
N ALA A 30 -4.55 1.18 5.62
CA ALA A 30 -5.39 2.09 4.84
C ALA A 30 -4.91 2.19 3.38
N THR A 31 -3.59 2.26 3.17
CA THR A 31 -3.00 2.25 1.83
C THR A 31 -3.26 0.93 1.12
N GLY A 32 -3.18 -0.20 1.82
CA GLY A 32 -3.55 -1.51 1.28
C GLY A 32 -5.00 -1.55 0.79
N ILE A 33 -5.96 -1.13 1.63
CA ILE A 33 -7.39 -1.07 1.27
C ILE A 33 -7.62 -0.13 0.07
N ARG A 34 -6.92 1.02 0.02
CA ARG A 34 -7.00 1.96 -1.10
C ARG A 34 -6.54 1.33 -2.42
N ILE A 35 -5.48 0.53 -2.40
CA ILE A 35 -5.01 -0.20 -3.59
C ILE A 35 -6.06 -1.22 -4.04
N LEU A 36 -6.64 -1.98 -3.10
CA LEU A 36 -7.71 -2.93 -3.40
C LEU A 36 -8.96 -2.20 -3.96
N ALA A 37 -9.31 -1.02 -3.45
CA ALA A 37 -10.46 -0.26 -3.94
C ALA A 37 -10.31 0.24 -5.39
N ARG A 38 -9.09 0.29 -5.93
CA ARG A 38 -8.80 0.75 -7.31
C ARG A 38 -9.10 -0.30 -8.37
N ILE A 39 -9.18 -1.58 -8.00
CA ILE A 39 -9.36 -2.63 -8.99
C ILE A 39 -10.81 -2.65 -9.47
N ASN A 40 -11.00 -2.92 -10.76
CA ASN A 40 -12.33 -3.00 -11.33
C ASN A 40 -13.00 -4.32 -10.92
N TYR A 41 -13.95 -4.24 -9.99
CA TYR A 41 -14.79 -5.35 -9.53
C TYR A 41 -16.06 -5.56 -10.38
N SER A 42 -16.44 -4.55 -11.19
CA SER A 42 -17.68 -4.56 -11.96
C SER A 42 -17.56 -5.39 -13.24
N THR A 43 -16.43 -5.27 -13.94
CA THR A 43 -16.14 -6.00 -15.18
C THR A 43 -15.70 -7.44 -14.90
N ASN A 44 -14.93 -7.67 -13.83
CA ASN A 44 -14.39 -8.98 -13.48
C ASN A 44 -14.73 -9.34 -12.02
N ARG A 45 -15.83 -10.08 -11.82
CA ARG A 45 -16.26 -10.57 -10.49
C ARG A 45 -15.22 -11.47 -9.81
N TYR A 46 -14.36 -12.13 -10.60
CA TYR A 46 -13.26 -12.96 -10.09
C TYR A 46 -12.27 -12.18 -9.22
N ASN A 47 -12.05 -10.88 -9.50
CA ASN A 47 -11.18 -10.02 -8.68
C ASN A 47 -11.66 -9.90 -7.23
N LEU A 48 -12.98 -9.90 -7.00
CA LEU A 48 -13.56 -9.87 -5.66
C LEU A 48 -13.28 -11.18 -4.91
N TYR A 49 -13.47 -12.32 -5.58
CA TYR A 49 -13.20 -13.63 -4.98
C TYR A 49 -11.72 -13.82 -4.63
N ILE A 50 -10.80 -13.38 -5.51
CA ILE A 50 -9.35 -13.44 -5.25
C ILE A 50 -9.00 -12.69 -3.95
N VAL A 51 -9.53 -11.47 -3.79
CA VAL A 51 -9.29 -10.64 -2.60
C VAL A 51 -9.95 -11.24 -1.35
N ALA A 52 -11.21 -11.66 -1.43
CA ALA A 52 -11.93 -12.21 -0.28
C ALA A 52 -11.31 -13.51 0.25
N ILE A 53 -10.93 -14.43 -0.64
CA ILE A 53 -10.34 -15.71 -0.28
C ILE A 53 -8.94 -15.52 0.28
N SER A 54 -8.10 -14.69 -0.37
CA SER A 54 -6.73 -14.44 0.11
C SER A 54 -6.70 -13.78 1.48
N LEU A 55 -7.60 -12.84 1.76
CA LEU A 55 -7.76 -12.26 3.10
C LEU A 55 -8.23 -13.31 4.12
N GLY A 56 -9.21 -14.16 3.77
CA GLY A 56 -9.67 -15.23 4.65
C GLY A 56 -8.56 -16.22 5.03
N VAL A 57 -7.79 -16.67 4.03
CA VAL A 57 -6.64 -17.57 4.24
C VAL A 57 -5.52 -16.88 5.01
N GLY A 58 -5.25 -15.60 4.73
CA GLY A 58 -4.25 -14.80 5.43
C GLY A 58 -4.51 -14.60 6.92
N LEU A 59 -5.79 -14.55 7.32
CA LEU A 59 -6.20 -14.38 8.72
C LEU A 59 -6.28 -15.70 9.50
N THR A 60 -6.23 -16.84 8.81
CA THR A 60 -6.33 -18.18 9.42
C THR A 60 -5.30 -18.42 10.54
N PRO A 61 -3.99 -18.16 10.38
CA PRO A 61 -3.03 -18.38 11.47
C PRO A 61 -3.27 -17.45 12.68
N THR A 62 -3.86 -16.28 12.47
CA THR A 62 -4.22 -15.35 13.56
C THR A 62 -5.45 -15.83 14.34
N LEU A 63 -6.43 -16.43 13.66
CA LEU A 63 -7.63 -16.97 14.30
C LEU A 63 -7.38 -18.30 15.01
N SER A 64 -6.35 -19.04 14.60
CA SER A 64 -6.07 -20.36 15.16
C SER A 64 -4.65 -20.85 14.85
N THR A 65 -3.80 -20.88 15.87
CA THR A 65 -2.42 -21.36 15.78
C THR A 65 -2.31 -22.89 15.71
N GLN A 66 -3.38 -23.60 16.08
CA GLN A 66 -3.43 -25.07 16.17
C GLN A 66 -3.69 -25.78 14.83
N PHE A 67 -4.04 -25.07 13.75
CA PHE A 67 -4.34 -25.71 12.45
C PHE A 67 -3.09 -26.23 11.74
N PHE A 68 -1.92 -25.67 12.07
CA PHE A 68 -0.65 -26.05 11.44
C PHE A 68 0.21 -27.00 12.30
N SER A 69 -0.29 -27.44 13.47
CA SER A 69 0.40 -28.36 14.39
C SER A 69 0.70 -29.74 13.80
N LYS A 70 0.06 -30.09 12.68
CA LYS A 70 0.25 -31.36 11.97
C LYS A 70 1.28 -31.27 10.82
N PHE A 71 1.86 -30.09 10.57
CA PHE A 71 2.81 -29.87 9.47
C PHE A 71 4.28 -29.96 9.93
N PRO A 72 5.20 -30.42 9.05
CA PRO A 72 6.62 -30.60 9.35
C PRO A 72 7.31 -29.28 9.73
N GLU A 73 8.29 -29.35 10.64
CA GLU A 73 8.99 -28.20 11.25
C GLU A 73 9.51 -27.16 10.25
N VAL A 74 9.94 -27.60 9.06
CA VAL A 74 10.48 -26.71 8.02
C VAL A 74 9.43 -25.74 7.47
N LEU A 75 8.15 -26.11 7.49
CA LEU A 75 7.05 -25.28 6.96
C LEU A 75 6.34 -24.46 8.03
N GLN A 76 6.52 -24.79 9.31
CA GLN A 76 5.84 -24.09 10.41
C GLN A 76 6.08 -22.57 10.43
N PRO A 77 7.30 -22.03 10.21
CA PRO A 77 7.52 -20.59 10.22
C PRO A 77 6.81 -19.86 9.08
N LEU A 78 6.72 -20.50 7.91
CA LEU A 78 6.06 -19.95 6.72
C LEU A 78 4.54 -19.99 6.86
N LEU A 79 4.00 -21.10 7.38
CA LEU A 79 2.57 -21.30 7.62
C LEU A 79 2.05 -20.45 8.80
N HIS A 80 2.90 -20.08 9.75
CA HIS A 80 2.53 -19.18 10.85
C HIS A 80 2.44 -17.70 10.39
N SER A 81 3.05 -17.35 9.25
CA SER A 81 3.01 -16.00 8.70
C SER A 81 1.75 -15.80 7.84
N GLY A 82 0.74 -15.15 8.42
CA GLY A 82 -0.51 -14.82 7.71
C GLY A 82 -0.31 -13.97 6.45
N ILE A 83 0.68 -13.09 6.44
CA ILE A 83 1.00 -12.25 5.28
C ILE A 83 1.54 -13.10 4.11
N MET A 84 2.36 -14.11 4.41
CA MET A 84 2.87 -15.04 3.40
C MET A 84 1.74 -15.88 2.81
N LEU A 85 0.85 -16.42 3.66
CA LEU A 85 -0.31 -17.20 3.22
C LEU A 85 -1.27 -16.36 2.37
N ALA A 86 -1.54 -15.11 2.78
CA ALA A 86 -2.36 -14.16 2.03
C ALA A 86 -1.76 -13.92 0.64
N THR A 87 -0.46 -13.61 0.58
CA THR A 87 0.23 -13.29 -0.67
C THR A 87 0.29 -14.49 -1.60
N PHE A 88 0.63 -15.67 -1.06
CA PHE A 88 0.70 -16.92 -1.82
C PHE A 88 -0.68 -17.29 -2.40
N SER A 89 -1.73 -17.21 -1.59
CA SER A 89 -3.10 -17.45 -2.03
C SER A 89 -3.54 -16.44 -3.10
N ALA A 90 -3.30 -15.14 -2.88
CA ALA A 90 -3.65 -14.08 -3.82
C ALA A 90 -2.97 -14.27 -5.19
N VAL A 91 -1.66 -14.54 -5.20
CA VAL A 91 -0.89 -14.75 -6.44
C VAL A 91 -1.38 -16.00 -7.17
N THR A 92 -1.58 -17.11 -6.45
CA THR A 92 -2.06 -18.37 -7.03
C THR A 92 -3.44 -18.21 -7.66
N LEU A 93 -4.39 -17.60 -6.93
CA LEU A 93 -5.74 -17.35 -7.44
C LEU A 93 -5.76 -16.33 -8.58
N ASN A 94 -4.94 -15.27 -8.50
CA ASN A 94 -4.83 -14.30 -9.58
C ASN A 94 -4.32 -14.95 -10.88
N LEU A 95 -3.32 -15.83 -10.77
CA LEU A 95 -2.80 -16.56 -11.92
C LEU A 95 -3.83 -17.55 -12.50
N PHE A 96 -4.57 -18.24 -11.63
CA PHE A 96 -5.60 -19.21 -12.04
C PHE A 96 -6.81 -18.55 -12.70
N PHE A 97 -7.37 -17.48 -12.12
CA PHE A 97 -8.60 -16.85 -12.60
C PHE A 97 -8.38 -15.80 -13.67
N ASN A 98 -7.37 -14.93 -13.52
CA ASN A 98 -7.14 -13.84 -14.48
C ASN A 98 -6.21 -14.27 -15.63
N GLY A 99 -5.33 -15.25 -15.40
CA GLY A 99 -4.34 -15.68 -16.39
C GLY A 99 -3.51 -14.50 -16.95
N TYR A 100 -2.77 -14.74 -18.03
CA TYR A 100 -1.96 -13.71 -18.72
C TYR A 100 -2.79 -12.59 -19.39
N ASN A 101 -4.13 -12.62 -19.32
CA ASN A 101 -4.97 -11.63 -19.98
C ASN A 101 -5.08 -10.36 -19.14
N LYS A 102 -4.23 -9.41 -19.48
CA LYS A 102 -4.06 -8.12 -18.83
C LYS A 102 -5.17 -7.14 -19.23
N HIS A 103 -6.34 -7.25 -18.62
CA HIS A 103 -7.32 -6.16 -18.61
C HIS A 103 -7.35 -5.50 -17.23
N THR A 104 -6.21 -4.95 -16.83
CA THR A 104 -6.10 -4.06 -15.68
C THR A 104 -6.78 -2.74 -16.00
N GLY A 105 -8.10 -2.70 -15.85
CA GLY A 105 -8.87 -1.48 -15.74
C GLY A 105 -8.60 -0.82 -14.39
N LEU A 106 -7.36 -0.36 -14.17
CA LEU A 106 -7.05 0.45 -12.99
C LEU A 106 -7.70 1.80 -13.20
N VAL A 107 -8.58 2.21 -12.28
CA VAL A 107 -9.11 3.57 -12.28
C VAL A 107 -7.92 4.51 -12.02
N PRO A 108 -7.54 5.37 -12.99
CA PRO A 108 -6.42 6.28 -12.82
C PRO A 108 -6.63 7.10 -11.57
N GLU A 109 -5.58 7.21 -10.76
CA GLU A 109 -5.59 8.08 -9.62
C GLU A 109 -5.75 9.53 -10.10
N ALA A 110 -6.80 10.21 -9.62
CA ALA A 110 -6.72 11.65 -9.40
C ALA A 110 -5.63 11.88 -8.34
N GLN A 111 -4.37 11.77 -8.75
CA GLN A 111 -3.21 12.15 -7.96
C GLN A 111 -3.42 13.63 -7.76
N GLY A 112 -3.61 14.02 -6.49
CA GLY A 112 -3.88 15.38 -6.08
C GLY A 112 -3.07 16.30 -6.96
N THR A 113 -3.79 17.01 -7.82
CA THR A 113 -3.25 17.75 -8.95
C THR A 113 -1.98 18.44 -8.52
N HIS A 114 -0.81 17.89 -8.87
CA HIS A 114 0.41 18.67 -8.92
C HIS A 114 0.20 19.60 -10.11
N ARG A 115 -0.64 20.62 -9.90
CA ARG A 115 -0.88 21.69 -10.84
C ARG A 115 0.51 22.26 -11.07
N ALA A 116 1.09 21.90 -12.21
CA ALA A 116 2.28 22.54 -12.72
C ALA A 116 2.12 24.05 -12.48
N PRO A 117 3.13 24.72 -11.91
CA PRO A 117 2.98 26.06 -11.38
C PRO A 117 2.53 26.97 -12.51
N ARG A 118 1.24 27.36 -12.49
CA ARG A 118 0.67 28.39 -13.39
C ARG A 118 1.50 29.68 -13.31
N THR A 119 2.27 29.82 -12.23
CA THR A 119 3.32 30.81 -12.00
C THR A 119 4.40 30.86 -13.08
N VAL A 120 4.89 29.76 -13.64
CA VAL A 120 5.96 29.81 -14.67
C VAL A 120 5.42 30.41 -15.97
N ARG A 121 4.21 30.00 -16.37
CA ARG A 121 3.53 30.56 -17.53
C ARG A 121 3.16 32.03 -17.30
N MET A 122 2.78 32.39 -16.07
CA MET A 122 2.50 33.78 -15.70
C MET A 122 3.76 34.66 -15.65
N TRP A 123 4.90 34.13 -15.18
CA TRP A 123 6.20 34.79 -15.21
C TRP A 123 6.69 35.03 -16.65
N LEU A 124 6.51 34.04 -17.53
CA LEU A 124 6.83 34.19 -18.96
C LEU A 124 5.95 35.24 -19.65
N LEU A 125 4.66 35.32 -19.30
CA LEU A 125 3.76 36.34 -19.82
C LEU A 125 4.14 37.74 -19.30
N MET A 126 4.42 37.89 -18.01
CA MET A 126 4.90 39.15 -17.44
C MET A 126 6.23 39.59 -18.06
N ARG A 127 7.13 38.65 -18.35
CA ARG A 127 8.40 38.94 -19.04
C ARG A 127 8.18 39.43 -20.47
N LYS A 128 7.19 38.90 -21.20
CA LYS A 128 6.81 39.42 -22.53
C LYS A 128 6.20 40.82 -22.45
N VAL A 129 5.31 41.07 -21.49
CA VAL A 129 4.71 42.40 -21.28
C VAL A 129 5.77 43.45 -20.95
N LYS A 130 6.74 43.13 -20.09
CA LYS A 130 7.82 44.07 -19.73
C LYS A 130 8.78 44.37 -20.89
N LYS A 131 8.90 43.45 -21.86
CA LYS A 131 9.72 43.68 -23.06
C LYS A 131 9.04 44.61 -24.06
N GLN A 132 7.72 44.53 -24.18
CA GLN A 132 6.91 45.40 -25.07
C GLN A 132 6.86 46.86 -24.57
N GLN A 133 6.94 47.10 -23.26
CA GLN A 133 6.95 48.46 -22.70
C GLN A 133 8.28 49.21 -22.84
N HIS A 134 9.37 48.55 -23.24
CA HIS A 134 10.68 49.18 -23.42
C HIS A 134 11.02 49.48 -24.90
N GLU A 135 10.11 49.15 -25.82
CA GLU A 135 10.28 49.34 -27.27
C GLU A 135 9.36 50.45 -27.85
N GLU A 136 8.64 51.19 -27.00
CA GLU A 136 7.93 52.46 -27.34
C GLU A 136 8.59 53.65 -26.64
#